data_AF-U2QFZ7-F1
#
_entry.id   AF-U2QFZ7-F1
#
_cell.length_a   1.000
_cell.length_b   1.000
_cell.length_c   1.000
_cell.angle_alpha   90.00
_cell.angle_beta   90.00
_cell.angle_gamma   90.00
#
_symmetry.space_group_name_H-M   'P 1'
#
loop_
_entity.id
_entity.type
_entity.pdbx_description
1 polymer ?
#
loop_
_entity_poly.entity_id
_entity_poly.type
_entity_poly.pdbx_seq_one_letter_code
_entity_poly.pdbx_strand_id
1 'polypeptide(L)'
;MYIDKDCWGQFSVCDLTAKELQLIHEALKTYVRCNFGNVSQENCARILRLDFEYNNIMGYDKETDKQEVDTGRGRLCQTSPRKTLY
;
A
#
# COMPACT_ATOMS: atom_id res chain seq x y z
N MET A 1 -8.42 -3.25 -7.23
CA MET A 1 -9.60 -3.22 -6.31
C MET A 1 -10.68 -2.30 -6.89
N TYR A 2 -11.97 -2.49 -6.57
CA TYR A 2 -13.05 -1.56 -6.95
C TYR A 2 -13.58 -0.78 -5.75
N ILE A 3 -13.87 0.50 -5.95
CA ILE A 3 -14.54 1.37 -4.99
C ILE A 3 -15.95 1.60 -5.52
N ASP A 4 -16.94 1.22 -4.71
CA ASP A 4 -18.33 1.51 -4.98
C ASP A 4 -18.61 2.94 -4.51
N LYS A 5 -19.00 3.82 -5.43
CA LYS A 5 -19.33 5.21 -5.11
C LYS A 5 -20.83 5.40 -5.33
N ASP A 6 -21.63 4.82 -4.43
CA ASP A 6 -23.09 4.87 -4.46
C ASP A 6 -23.68 4.63 -5.87
N CYS A 7 -24.80 5.28 -6.21
CA CYS A 7 -25.51 5.15 -7.50
C CYS A 7 -24.68 5.57 -8.74
N TRP A 8 -23.40 5.89 -8.62
CA TRP A 8 -22.51 6.28 -9.71
C TRP A 8 -21.62 5.15 -10.24
N GLY A 9 -21.71 3.95 -9.64
CA GLY A 9 -21.09 2.74 -10.15
C GLY A 9 -19.75 2.38 -9.48
N GLN A 10 -19.15 1.31 -10.00
CA GLN A 10 -17.90 0.76 -9.50
C GLN A 10 -16.71 1.34 -10.27
N PHE A 11 -15.81 2.01 -9.56
CA PHE A 11 -14.58 2.57 -10.13
C PHE A 11 -13.40 1.69 -9.74
N SER A 12 -12.51 1.36 -10.68
CA SER A 12 -11.24 0.74 -10.30
C SER A 12 -10.39 1.75 -9.55
N VAL A 13 -9.64 1.28 -8.55
CA VAL A 13 -8.59 2.09 -7.91
C VAL A 13 -7.59 2.62 -8.96
N CYS A 14 -7.39 1.90 -10.06
CA CYS A 14 -6.54 2.31 -11.17
C CYS A 14 -7.14 3.40 -12.06
N ASP A 15 -8.46 3.62 -12.00
CA ASP A 15 -9.15 4.63 -12.82
C ASP A 15 -9.14 6.02 -12.14
N LEU A 16 -8.71 6.08 -10.88
CA LEU A 16 -8.61 7.32 -10.12
C LEU A 16 -7.36 8.11 -10.54
N THR A 17 -7.48 9.43 -10.56
CA THR A 17 -6.30 10.29 -10.67
C THR A 17 -5.42 10.15 -9.42
N ALA A 18 -4.12 10.41 -9.54
CA ALA A 18 -3.18 10.37 -8.40
C ALA A 18 -3.66 11.23 -7.21
N LYS A 19 -4.26 12.39 -7.47
CA LYS A 19 -4.80 13.27 -6.42
C LYS A 19 -6.00 12.66 -5.70
N GLU A 20 -6.93 12.05 -6.43
CA GLU A 20 -8.09 11.38 -5.84
C GLU A 20 -7.66 10.16 -5.03
N LEU A 21 -6.72 9.39 -5.56
CA LEU A 21 -6.16 8.22 -4.88
C LEU A 21 -5.43 8.62 -3.58
N GLN A 22 -4.64 9.70 -3.61
CA GLN A 22 -3.99 10.26 -2.43
C GLN A 22 -4.99 10.79 -1.39
N LEU A 23 -6.05 11.46 -1.83
CA LEU A 23 -7.11 11.95 -0.95
C LEU A 23 -7.79 10.78 -0.20
N ILE A 24 -8.13 9.70 -0.92
CA ILE A 24 -8.75 8.51 -0.34
C ILE A 24 -7.81 7.82 0.65
N HIS A 25 -6.52 7.73 0.31
CA HIS A 25 -5.50 7.13 1.19
C HIS A 25 -5.38 7.87 2.53
N GLU A 26 -5.33 9.21 2.50
CA GLU A 26 -5.22 10.01 3.73
C GLU A 26 -6.52 10.00 4.56
N ALA A 27 -7.69 9.99 3.91
CA ALA A 27 -8.96 9.81 4.58
C ALA A 27 -9.03 8.45 5.30
N LEU A 28 -8.58 7.37 4.66
CA LEU A 28 -8.55 6.03 5.24
C LEU A 28 -7.55 5.92 6.40
N LYS A 29 -6.36 6.51 6.28
CA LYS A 29 -5.40 6.58 7.40
C LYS A 29 -6.00 7.28 8.61
N THR A 30 -6.76 8.35 8.38
CA THR A 30 -7.44 9.08 9.44
C THR A 30 -8.55 8.22 10.07
N TYR A 31 -9.38 7.57 9.25
CA TYR A 31 -10.40 6.64 9.71
C TYR A 31 -9.82 5.53 10.60
N VAL A 32 -8.74 4.87 10.18
CA VAL A 32 -8.08 3.81 10.96
C VAL A 32 -7.54 4.34 12.29
N ARG A 33 -6.92 5.52 12.29
CA ARG A 33 -6.42 6.15 13.52
C ARG A 33 -7.54 6.47 14.50
N CYS A 34 -8.66 7.03 14.02
CA CYS A 34 -9.81 7.36 14.84
C CYS A 34 -10.56 6.13 15.36
N ASN A 35 -10.50 5.01 14.65
CA ASN A 35 -11.22 3.77 14.98
C ASN A 35 -10.28 2.63 15.39
N PHE A 36 -9.09 2.95 15.92
CA PHE A 36 -8.09 1.95 16.26
C PHE A 36 -8.67 0.89 17.23
N GLY A 37 -8.51 -0.38 16.89
CA GLY A 37 -9.07 -1.51 17.65
C GLY A 37 -10.57 -1.76 17.45
N ASN A 38 -11.27 -0.90 16.71
CA ASN A 38 -12.71 -1.00 16.44
C ASN A 38 -13.04 -1.05 14.93
N VAL A 39 -12.09 -1.52 14.12
CA VAL A 39 -12.31 -1.78 12.68
C VAL A 39 -12.57 -3.28 12.50
N SER A 40 -13.65 -3.62 11.80
CA SER A 40 -13.99 -5.03 11.52
C SER A 40 -12.89 -5.71 10.70
N GLN A 41 -12.72 -7.02 10.86
CA GLN A 41 -11.71 -7.80 10.13
C GLN A 41 -11.86 -7.66 8.60
N GLU A 42 -13.10 -7.64 8.10
CA GLU A 42 -13.41 -7.42 6.69
C GLU A 42 -12.93 -6.04 6.21
N ASN A 43 -13.20 -4.99 6.98
CA ASN A 43 -12.76 -3.64 6.65
C ASN A 43 -11.23 -3.51 6.73
N CYS A 44 -10.59 -4.13 7.72
CA CYS A 44 -9.13 -4.21 7.80
C CYS A 44 -8.53 -4.82 6.53
N ALA A 45 -9.08 -5.93 6.04
CA ALA A 45 -8.60 -6.57 4.80
C ALA A 45 -8.75 -5.67 3.57
N ARG A 46 -9.87 -4.95 3.45
CA ARG A 46 -10.11 -3.98 2.37
C ARG A 46 -9.14 -2.80 2.42
N ILE A 47 -8.91 -2.25 3.61
CA ILE A 47 -8.01 -1.12 3.83
C ILE A 47 -6.57 -1.51 3.50
N LEU A 48 -6.11 -2.67 3.97
CA LEU A 48 -4.78 -3.19 3.65
C LEU A 48 -4.60 -3.44 2.15
N ARG A 49 -5.63 -3.96 1.48
CA ARG A 49 -5.58 -4.15 0.03
C ARG A 49 -5.46 -2.81 -0.70
N LEU A 50 -6.22 -1.80 -0.29
CA LEU A 50 -6.13 -0.46 -0.88
C LEU A 50 -4.75 0.16 -0.64
N ASP A 51 -4.18 0.00 0.55
CA ASP A 51 -2.83 0.49 0.87
C ASP A 51 -1.75 -0.17 -0.02
N PHE A 52 -1.87 -1.48 -0.26
CA PHE A 52 -0.98 -2.18 -1.21
C PHE A 52 -1.10 -1.64 -2.64
N GLU A 53 -2.32 -1.46 -3.14
CA GLU A 53 -2.57 -0.93 -4.49
C GLU A 53 -2.06 0.51 -4.62
N TYR A 54 -2.31 1.35 -3.59
CA TYR A 54 -1.78 2.71 -3.50
C TYR A 54 -0.26 2.74 -3.61
N ASN A 55 0.43 1.92 -2.82
CA ASN A 55 1.88 1.85 -2.80
C ASN A 55 2.46 1.34 -4.11
N ASN A 56 1.77 0.44 -4.81
CA ASN A 56 2.18 0.01 -6.15
C ASN A 56 2.04 1.18 -7.14
N ILE A 57 0.86 1.79 -7.24
CA ILE A 57 0.58 2.86 -8.22
C ILE A 57 1.51 4.07 -7.98
N MET A 58 1.56 4.58 -6.76
CA MET A 58 2.39 5.75 -6.40
C MET A 58 3.88 5.40 -6.22
N GLY A 59 4.21 4.11 -6.13
CA GLY A 59 5.58 3.61 -6.07
C GLY A 59 6.26 3.65 -7.43
N TYR A 60 5.52 3.37 -8.52
CA TYR A 60 6.02 3.49 -9.89
C TYR A 60 6.42 4.92 -10.26
N ASP A 61 5.68 5.93 -9.78
CA ASP A 61 6.02 7.35 -10.02
C ASP A 61 7.38 7.77 -9.44
N LYS A 62 7.90 7.03 -8.45
CA LYS A 62 9.24 7.29 -7.86
C LYS A 62 10.39 6.62 -8.61
N GLU A 63 10.10 5.73 -9.56
CA GLU A 63 11.14 5.03 -10.34
C GLU A 63 11.44 5.71 -11.67
N THR A 64 10.52 6.51 -12.20
CA THR A 64 10.76 7.31 -13.42
C THR A 64 11.61 8.56 -13.20
N ASP A 65 11.95 8.90 -11.95
CA ASP A 65 12.89 9.98 -11.58
C ASP A 65 14.25 9.45 -11.07
N LYS A 66 14.56 8.17 -11.27
CA LYS A 66 15.88 7.61 -10.96
C LYS A 66 16.76 7.59 -12.21
N GLN A 67 17.12 8.79 -12.67
CA GLN A 67 18.38 8.94 -13.39
C GLN A 67 19.51 8.82 -12.36
N GLU A 68 20.27 7.74 -12.50
CA GLU A 68 21.56 7.37 -11.88
C GLU A 68 21.99 8.14 -10.61
N VAL A 69 21.94 7.47 -9.46
CA VAL A 69 22.98 7.63 -8.43
C VAL A 69 23.41 6.25 -7.94
N ASP A 70 24.59 5.85 -8.40
CA ASP A 70 25.40 4.80 -7.79
C ASP A 70 25.70 5.18 -6.34
N THR A 71 25.20 4.40 -5.39
CA THR A 71 25.90 4.21 -4.11
C THR A 71 25.47 2.90 -3.45
N GLY A 72 26.29 1.88 -3.69
CA GLY A 72 26.88 1.05 -2.65
C GLY A 72 25.97 0.45 -1.55
N ARG A 73 25.85 -0.88 -1.63
CA ARG A 73 25.82 -1.85 -0.51
C ARG A 73 24.65 -1.81 0.48
N GLY A 74 23.91 -2.92 0.52
CA GLY A 74 23.13 -3.31 1.70
C GLY A 74 22.20 -4.51 1.55
N ARG A 75 22.60 -5.61 0.90
CA ARG A 75 21.84 -6.87 0.97
C ARG A 75 22.22 -7.63 2.25
N LEU A 76 21.40 -7.51 3.30
CA LEU A 76 21.43 -8.41 4.44
C LEU A 76 20.47 -9.57 4.15
N CYS A 77 21.02 -10.60 3.51
CA CYS A 77 20.38 -11.90 3.36
C CYS A 77 20.33 -12.54 4.76
N GLN A 78 19.15 -12.64 5.37
CA GLN A 78 18.96 -13.45 6.57
C GLN A 78 18.91 -14.93 6.16
N THR A 79 20.04 -15.64 6.28
CA THR A 79 20.04 -17.11 6.29
C THR A 79 19.94 -17.60 7.73
N SER A 80 18.86 -18.31 8.04
CA SER A 80 18.63 -18.96 9.34
C SER A 80 19.75 -19.95 9.71
N PRO A 81 20.09 -20.12 11.00
CA PRO A 81 21.14 -21.03 11.42
C PRO A 81 20.68 -22.49 11.34
N ARG A 82 21.41 -23.33 10.61
CA ARG A 82 21.29 -24.79 10.71
C ARG A 82 21.83 -25.22 12.08
N LYS A 83 20.98 -25.87 12.86
CA LYS A 83 21.34 -26.55 14.11
C LYS A 83 22.33 -27.69 13.83
N THR A 84 23.46 -27.68 14.52
CA THR A 84 24.37 -28.82 14.68
C THR A 84 23.90 -29.61 15.89
N LEU A 85 23.65 -30.92 15.75
CA LEU A 85 23.57 -31.85 16.88
C LEU A 85 24.11 -33.22 16.44
N TYR A 86 25.28 -33.53 17.02
CA TYR A 86 26.03 -34.79 17.19
C TYR A 86 26.37 -35.65 15.98
#